data_AF-Q7XUJ3-F1
#
_entry.id   AF-Q7XUJ3-F1
#
_cell.length_a   1.000
_cell.length_b   1.000
_cell.length_c   1.000
_cell.angle_alpha   90.00
_cell.angle_beta   90.00
_cell.angle_gamma   90.00
#
_symmetry.space_group_name_H-M   'P 1'
#
loop_
_entity.id
_entity.type
_entity.pdbx_description
1 polymer ?
#
loop_
_entity_poly.entity_id
_entity_poly.type
_entity_poly.pdbx_seq_one_letter_code
_entity_poly.pdbx_strand_id
1 'polypeptide(L)'
;MRCWTSHRMLDRYLEDELVSINTENFKILDWWKVARTSFPTLRKVARDIFAIPVSTVASEYAFSTSGRVLSEHRSRLTPELLEALMCSQDWLRNKYRADNEEAASFWSCLQDIQDQIEGLALV
;
A
#
# COMPACT_ATOMS: atom_id res chain seq x y z
N MET A 1 -15.43 -30.23 -0.72
CA MET A 1 -15.62 -30.36 -2.19
C MET A 1 -15.66 -28.97 -2.86
N ARG A 2 -14.53 -28.35 -3.22
CA ARG A 2 -14.46 -27.15 -4.11
C ARG A 2 -13.12 -27.05 -4.85
N CYS A 3 -12.56 -28.18 -5.33
CA CYS A 3 -11.23 -28.19 -5.95
C CYS A 3 -11.28 -28.07 -7.48
N TRP A 4 -12.43 -28.35 -8.10
CA TRP A 4 -12.56 -28.47 -9.56
C TRP A 4 -12.85 -27.15 -10.29
N THR A 5 -13.38 -26.14 -9.59
CA THR A 5 -13.72 -24.85 -10.20
C THR A 5 -12.51 -23.95 -10.43
N SER A 6 -11.43 -24.13 -9.67
CA SER A 6 -10.23 -23.30 -9.80
C SER A 6 -9.38 -23.66 -11.02
N HIS A 7 -9.30 -24.94 -11.38
CA HIS A 7 -8.54 -25.40 -12.55
C HIS A 7 -9.16 -24.86 -13.84
N ARG A 8 -10.46 -25.09 -14.05
CA ARG A 8 -11.21 -24.54 -15.22
C ARG A 8 -11.16 -23.02 -15.34
N MET A 9 -11.06 -22.31 -14.22
CA MET A 9 -10.96 -20.84 -14.22
C MET A 9 -9.60 -20.37 -14.73
N LEU A 10 -8.53 -21.07 -14.33
CA LEU A 10 -7.18 -20.79 -14.79
C LEU A 10 -7.05 -21.13 -16.27
N ASP A 11 -7.53 -22.31 -16.69
CA ASP A 11 -7.50 -22.74 -18.10
C ASP A 11 -8.21 -21.71 -18.99
N ARG A 12 -9.41 -21.26 -18.59
CA ARG A 12 -10.14 -20.21 -19.33
C ARG A 12 -9.40 -18.87 -19.35
N TYR A 13 -8.64 -18.52 -18.31
CA TYR A 13 -7.84 -17.29 -18.32
C TYR A 13 -6.64 -17.41 -19.28
N LEU A 14 -6.02 -18.59 -19.35
CA LEU A 14 -4.91 -18.85 -20.26
C LEU A 14 -5.34 -18.93 -21.73
N GLU A 15 -6.60 -19.31 -21.98
CA GLU A 15 -7.22 -19.36 -23.31
C GLU A 15 -7.84 -18.03 -23.76
N ASP A 16 -8.05 -17.07 -22.85
CA ASP A 16 -8.68 -15.78 -23.15
C ASP A 16 -7.75 -14.90 -24.00
N GLU A 17 -8.34 -14.00 -24.79
CA GLU A 17 -7.56 -13.13 -25.65
C GLU A 17 -6.72 -12.15 -24.81
N LEU A 18 -5.43 -12.03 -25.14
CA LEU A 18 -4.51 -11.18 -24.40
C LEU A 18 -4.87 -9.70 -24.59
N VAL A 19 -5.04 -8.99 -23.48
CA VAL A 19 -5.21 -7.53 -23.53
C VAL A 19 -3.89 -6.88 -23.90
N SER A 20 -3.91 -6.04 -24.93
CA SER A 20 -2.74 -5.26 -25.35
C SER A 20 -2.28 -4.32 -24.23
N ILE A 21 -1.06 -4.52 -23.75
CA ILE A 21 -0.44 -3.70 -22.70
C ILE A 21 -0.03 -2.31 -23.25
N ASN A 22 -0.01 -2.15 -24.57
CA ASN A 22 0.41 -0.92 -25.24
C ASN A 22 -0.66 0.19 -25.24
N THR A 23 -1.79 -0.01 -24.56
CA THR A 23 -2.74 1.08 -24.31
C THR A 23 -2.16 2.05 -23.30
N GLU A 24 -2.07 3.34 -23.65
CA GLU A 24 -1.64 4.38 -22.72
C GLU A 24 -2.46 4.30 -21.42
N ASN A 25 -1.77 4.28 -20.28
CA ASN A 25 -2.35 4.21 -18.94
C ASN A 25 -3.06 2.89 -18.56
N PHE A 26 -2.67 1.75 -19.14
CA PHE A 26 -3.19 0.46 -18.69
C PHE A 26 -2.86 0.18 -17.21
N LYS A 27 -3.90 0.08 -16.38
CA LYS A 27 -3.79 -0.25 -14.95
C LYS A 27 -4.22 -1.69 -14.71
N ILE A 28 -3.25 -2.59 -14.51
CA ILE A 28 -3.49 -4.03 -14.30
C ILE A 28 -4.44 -4.31 -13.13
N LEU A 29 -4.38 -3.54 -12.05
CA LEU A 29 -5.27 -3.70 -10.89
C LEU A 29 -6.72 -3.32 -11.22
N ASP A 30 -6.93 -2.33 -12.08
CA ASP A 30 -8.27 -1.94 -12.54
C ASP A 30 -8.86 -3.00 -13.46
N TRP A 31 -8.03 -3.61 -14.31
CA TRP A 31 -8.44 -4.76 -15.12
C TRP A 31 -8.94 -5.92 -14.23
N TRP A 32 -8.16 -6.31 -13.21
CA TRP A 32 -8.57 -7.35 -12.25
C TRP A 32 -9.79 -6.95 -11.41
N LYS A 33 -10.03 -5.64 -11.22
CA LYS A 33 -11.23 -5.15 -10.54
C LYS A 33 -12.50 -5.47 -11.34
N VAL A 34 -12.45 -5.28 -12.66
CA VAL A 34 -13.54 -5.59 -13.60
C VAL A 34 -13.68 -7.11 -13.81
N ALA A 35 -12.55 -7.83 -13.93
CA ALA A 35 -12.50 -9.28 -14.15
C ALA A 35 -13.07 -10.12 -12.99
N ARG A 36 -13.52 -9.51 -11.89
CA ARG A 36 -14.07 -10.18 -10.69
C ARG A 36 -15.24 -11.11 -10.97
N THR A 37 -16.13 -10.71 -11.89
CA THR A 37 -17.33 -11.48 -12.21
C THR A 37 -16.97 -12.78 -12.93
N SER A 38 -15.98 -12.71 -13.83
CA SER A 38 -15.47 -13.85 -14.57
C SER A 38 -14.54 -14.71 -13.70
N PHE A 39 -13.64 -14.10 -12.92
CA PHE A 39 -12.52 -14.78 -12.27
C PHE A 39 -12.43 -14.49 -10.75
N PRO A 40 -13.46 -14.80 -9.92
CA PRO A 40 -13.49 -14.41 -8.50
C PRO A 40 -12.36 -15.01 -7.64
N THR A 41 -11.88 -16.22 -7.93
CA THR A 41 -10.77 -16.84 -7.19
C THR A 41 -9.43 -16.33 -7.69
N LEU A 42 -9.22 -16.34 -9.02
CA LEU A 42 -7.95 -15.93 -9.62
C LEU A 42 -7.63 -14.45 -9.35
N ARG A 43 -8.66 -13.57 -9.31
CA ARG A 43 -8.48 -12.17 -8.90
C ARG A 43 -7.85 -12.04 -7.52
N LYS A 44 -8.25 -12.87 -6.55
CA LYS A 44 -7.70 -12.81 -5.19
C LYS A 44 -6.21 -13.16 -5.20
N VAL A 45 -5.87 -14.25 -5.89
CA VAL A 45 -4.48 -14.68 -6.07
C VAL A 45 -3.65 -13.61 -6.78
N ALA A 46 -4.16 -13.05 -7.89
CA ALA A 46 -3.48 -11.99 -8.62
C ALA A 46 -3.24 -10.74 -7.77
N ARG A 47 -4.23 -10.33 -6.97
CA ARG A 47 -4.07 -9.20 -6.04
C ARG A 47 -2.98 -9.47 -5.01
N ASP A 48 -2.96 -10.68 -4.44
CA ASP A 48 -1.98 -11.04 -3.42
C ASP A 48 -0.55 -11.11 -4.02
N ILE A 49 -0.42 -11.57 -5.28
CA ILE A 49 0.85 -11.53 -6.02
C ILE A 49 1.30 -10.11 -6.32
N PHE A 50 0.40 -9.23 -6.80
CA PHE A 50 0.76 -7.84 -7.13
C PHE A 50 0.98 -6.95 -5.91
N ALA A 51 0.56 -7.38 -4.72
CA ALA A 51 0.87 -6.68 -3.48
C ALA A 51 2.34 -6.84 -3.06
N ILE A 52 3.06 -7.80 -3.63
CA ILE A 52 4.48 -8.02 -3.35
C ILE A 52 5.29 -6.90 -4.00
N PRO A 53 6.03 -6.08 -3.21
CA PRO A 53 6.89 -5.06 -3.77
C PRO A 53 8.01 -5.71 -4.59
N VAL A 54 8.27 -5.19 -5.79
CA VAL A 54 9.31 -5.71 -6.70
C VAL A 54 10.72 -5.34 -6.20
N SER A 55 10.85 -4.34 -5.32
CA SER A 55 12.13 -3.86 -4.80
C SER A 55 12.13 -3.60 -3.30
N THR A 56 13.33 -3.64 -2.71
CA THR A 56 13.60 -3.27 -1.31
C THR A 56 13.56 -1.77 -1.06
N VAL A 57 13.37 -0.95 -2.10
CA VAL A 57 13.37 0.52 -1.98
C VAL A 57 12.29 1.02 -1.02
N ALA A 58 11.12 0.37 -0.97
CA ALA A 58 10.07 0.71 -0.01
C ALA A 58 10.51 0.45 1.44
N SER A 59 11.18 -0.68 1.71
CA SER A 59 11.72 -0.99 3.03
C SER A 59 12.90 -0.10 3.42
N GLU A 60 13.78 0.24 2.47
CA GLU A 60 14.90 1.17 2.70
C GLU A 60 14.40 2.59 2.99
N TYR A 61 13.35 3.04 2.29
CA TYR A 61 12.71 4.33 2.57
C TYR A 61 12.05 4.34 3.95
N ALA A 62 11.34 3.28 4.33
CA ALA A 62 10.76 3.13 5.66
C ALA A 62 11.86 3.17 6.74
N PHE A 63 12.96 2.45 6.54
CA PHE A 63 14.09 2.41 7.47
C PHE A 63 14.83 3.76 7.57
N SER A 64 15.05 4.43 6.44
CA SER A 64 15.65 5.76 6.43
C SER A 64 14.76 6.79 7.12
N THR A 65 13.44 6.69 6.93
CA THR A 65 12.47 7.56 7.60
C THR A 65 12.45 7.27 9.10
N SER A 66 12.40 6.00 9.51
CA SER A 66 12.44 5.63 10.92
C SER A 66 13.73 6.07 11.60
N GLY A 67 14.87 6.01 10.91
CA GLY A 67 16.14 6.54 11.42
C GLY A 67 16.12 8.05 11.67
N ARG A 68 15.34 8.82 10.90
CA ARG A 68 15.12 10.27 11.14
C ARG A 68 14.13 10.52 12.28
N VAL A 69 13.11 9.67 12.41
CA VAL A 69 12.13 9.73 13.53
C VAL A 69 12.79 9.37 14.86
N LEU A 70 13.79 8.49 14.86
CA LEU A 70 14.58 8.04 16.01
C LEU A 70 15.82 8.91 16.29
N SER A 71 15.81 10.20 15.94
CA SER A 71 16.94 11.10 16.25
C SER A 71 17.26 11.11 17.77
N GLU A 72 18.47 11.53 18.17
CA GLU A 72 18.95 11.49 19.58
C GLU A 72 17.97 12.12 20.60
N HIS A 73 17.05 12.98 20.15
CA HIS A 73 16.02 13.62 20.98
C HIS A 73 14.77 12.76 21.25
N ARG A 74 14.58 11.61 20.56
CA ARG A 74 13.38 10.75 20.65
C ARG A 74 13.67 9.27 20.92
N SER A 75 14.78 8.96 21.59
CA SER A 75 15.22 7.60 21.98
C SER A 75 14.29 6.85 22.96
N ARG A 76 13.11 7.40 23.29
CA ARG A 76 12.15 6.86 24.26
C ARG A 76 10.94 6.17 23.61
N LEU A 77 10.84 6.17 22.28
CA LEU A 77 9.78 5.45 21.58
C LEU A 77 10.05 3.94 21.64
N THR A 78 9.05 3.17 22.05
CA THR A 78 9.15 1.72 21.95
C THR A 78 9.03 1.29 20.48
N PRO A 79 9.64 0.17 20.08
CA PRO A 79 9.54 -0.34 18.71
C PRO A 79 8.08 -0.47 18.22
N GLU A 80 7.16 -0.85 19.10
CA GLU A 80 5.74 -1.02 18.78
C GLU A 80 5.07 0.31 18.45
N LEU A 81 5.41 1.38 19.18
CA LEU A 81 4.85 2.71 18.93
C LEU A 81 5.41 3.30 17.63
N LEU A 82 6.69 3.06 17.35
CA LEU A 82 7.31 3.47 16.10
C LEU A 82 6.66 2.77 14.89
N GLU A 83 6.43 1.46 14.98
CA GLU A 83 5.72 0.69 13.96
C GLU A 83 4.30 1.25 13.73
N ALA A 84 3.54 1.45 14.81
CA ALA A 84 2.20 2.01 14.73
C ALA A 84 2.17 3.40 14.05
N LEU A 85 3.13 4.27 14.37
CA LEU A 85 3.25 5.60 13.75
C LEU A 85 3.59 5.51 12.26
N MET A 86 4.57 4.69 11.89
CA MET A 86 4.97 4.50 10.49
C MET A 86 3.85 3.88 9.65
N CYS A 87 3.17 2.86 10.16
CA CYS A 87 2.02 2.25 9.49
C CYS A 87 0.87 3.25 9.33
N SER A 88 0.55 4.01 10.38
CA SER A 88 -0.52 5.02 10.34
C SER A 88 -0.22 6.12 9.32
N GLN A 89 1.02 6.61 9.29
CA GLN A 89 1.46 7.61 8.31
C GLN A 89 1.35 7.08 6.88
N ASP A 90 1.80 5.85 6.61
CA ASP A 90 1.74 5.28 5.26
C ASP A 90 0.29 5.02 4.81
N TRP A 91 -0.57 4.50 5.70
CA TRP A 91 -1.99 4.30 5.42
C TRP A 91 -2.72 5.59 5.10
N LEU A 92 -2.52 6.63 5.91
CA LEU A 92 -3.15 7.93 5.67
C LEU A 92 -2.64 8.51 4.34
N ARG A 93 -1.33 8.48 4.09
CA ARG A 93 -0.74 8.96 2.83
C ARG A 93 -1.33 8.25 1.60
N ASN A 94 -1.50 6.94 1.66
CA ASN A 94 -2.07 6.17 0.55
C ASN A 94 -3.58 6.45 0.37
N LYS A 95 -4.31 6.74 1.45
CA LYS A 95 -5.71 7.16 1.38
C LYS A 95 -5.84 8.51 0.65
N TYR A 96 -5.09 9.53 1.05
CA TYR A 96 -5.19 10.87 0.45
C TYR A 96 -4.56 10.98 -0.95
N ARG A 97 -3.68 10.05 -1.36
CA ARG A 97 -3.20 9.96 -2.75
C ARG A 97 -4.28 9.51 -3.75
N ALA A 98 -5.31 8.81 -3.29
CA ALA A 98 -6.42 8.40 -4.14
C ALA A 98 -7.43 9.56 -4.38
N ASP A 99 -7.48 10.52 -3.45
CA ASP A 99 -8.45 11.61 -3.39
C ASP A 99 -7.72 12.95 -3.65
N ASN A 100 -7.42 13.25 -4.93
CA ASN A 100 -6.52 14.33 -5.37
C ASN A 100 -7.05 15.78 -5.18
N GLU A 101 -7.39 16.18 -3.95
CA GLU A 101 -7.63 17.61 -3.62
C GLU A 101 -7.28 18.01 -2.17
N GLU A 102 -7.06 17.05 -1.26
CA GLU A 102 -6.78 17.31 0.17
C GLU A 102 -5.32 17.05 0.60
N ALA A 103 -4.40 16.73 -0.32
CA ALA A 103 -3.00 16.40 0.03
C ALA A 103 -2.29 17.51 0.84
N ALA A 104 -2.72 18.77 0.72
CA ALA A 104 -2.22 19.90 1.51
C ALA A 104 -2.67 19.85 2.97
N SER A 105 -3.90 19.39 3.27
CA SER A 105 -4.38 19.22 4.64
C SER A 105 -3.68 18.05 5.33
N PHE A 106 -3.30 17.02 4.56
CA PHE A 106 -2.53 15.88 5.07
C PHE A 106 -1.14 16.29 5.58
N TRP A 107 -0.36 17.04 4.79
CA TRP A 107 0.97 17.51 5.25
C TRP A 107 0.87 18.46 6.43
N SER A 108 -0.14 19.34 6.47
CA SER A 108 -0.39 20.22 7.61
C SER A 108 -0.72 19.41 8.87
N CYS A 109 -1.68 18.48 8.79
CA CYS A 109 -2.09 17.66 9.93
C CYS A 109 -0.97 16.72 10.40
N LEU A 110 -0.13 16.24 9.48
CA LEU A 110 0.99 15.39 9.83
C LEU A 110 2.14 16.17 10.45
N GLN A 111 2.38 17.41 10.00
CA GLN A 111 3.26 18.36 10.68
C GLN A 111 2.73 18.67 12.08
N ASP A 112 1.42 18.87 12.24
CA ASP A 112 0.77 19.10 13.55
C ASP A 112 0.92 17.89 14.49
N ILE A 113 0.80 16.66 13.98
CA ILE A 113 1.06 15.44 14.76
C ILE A 113 2.55 15.34 15.12
N GLN A 114 3.44 15.69 14.19
CA GLN A 114 4.88 15.70 14.42
C GLN A 114 5.26 16.70 15.51
N ASP A 115 4.68 17.89 15.47
CA ASP A 115 4.86 19.00 16.42
C ASP A 115 4.18 18.70 17.77
N GLN A 116 3.02 18.03 17.80
CA GLN A 116 2.38 17.59 19.06
C GLN A 116 3.21 16.52 19.78
N ILE A 117 3.86 15.61 19.04
CA ILE A 117 4.78 14.65 19.64
C ILE A 117 6.05 15.36 20.16
N GLU A 118 6.49 16.47 19.55
CA GLU A 118 7.58 17.32 20.07
C GLU A 118 7.17 18.08 21.33
N GLY A 119 5.94 18.60 21.38
CA GLY A 119 5.39 19.29 22.55
C GLY A 119 5.21 18.39 23.77
N LEU A 120 4.87 17.11 23.57
CA LEU A 120 4.76 16.12 24.65
C LEU A 120 6.11 15.63 25.18
N ALA A 121 7.21 15.93 24.47
CA ALA A 121 8.58 15.61 24.91
C ALA A 121 9.25 16.74 25.71
N LEU A 122 8.59 17.90 25.86
CA LEU A 122 9.05 19.05 26.64
C LEU A 122 8.37 19.17 28.03
N VAL A 123 7.63 18.13 28.46
CA VAL A 123 7.09 17.98 29.82
C VAL A 123 7.69 16.76 30.50
#